data_AF-A0A958GS08-F1
#
_entry.id   AF-A0A958GS08-F1
#
_cell.length_a   1.000
_cell.length_b   1.000
_cell.length_c   1.000
_cell.angle_alpha   90.00
_cell.angle_beta   90.00
_cell.angle_gamma   90.00
#
_symmetry.space_group_name_H-M   'P 1'
#
loop_
_entity.id
_entity.type
_entity.pdbx_description
1 polymer ?
#
loop_
_entity_poly.entity_id
_entity_poly.type
_entity_poly.pdbx_seq_one_letter_code
_entity_poly.pdbx_strand_id
1 'polypeptide(L)'
;MSLIKETYQDARTELDDALKWISAWGVRIEATRLAAYRKGIKTLEDMWLQGKIKNFENPGGIEKALNDFFEAAEIVAIHRGLRGCSQPELKHRLSRLVKGPEYATLENPRSSSNDARNAAFELFIASTVNAAGYVTDFAREPDVFTEDEARVLLIECKRPTAPCTVERNVNEAFDTLRDRFAVSDSKKPLRGLVALSIEKVINPGGFTLIADNFRQLEKRIDREFQRFFHRYRHTWLRRCDARVIGIQVAIRTPAIIRDINLPTAVSQLCSVNTTIKGDGFYWDYVHVMRRLQKGRGSLVNPSAPIVCERSVPPGTIRKLARTFAI
;
A
#
# COMPACT_ATOMS: atom_id res chain seq x y z
N MET A 1 -5.08 21.62 11.40
CA MET A 1 -5.34 20.17 11.46
C MET A 1 -6.83 20.00 11.70
N SER A 2 -7.60 19.70 10.65
CA SER A 2 -9.05 19.46 10.78
C SER A 2 -9.23 17.99 11.14
N LEU A 3 -9.68 17.70 12.35
CA LEU A 3 -10.17 16.37 12.71
C LEU A 3 -11.50 16.20 11.98
N ILE A 4 -11.46 15.64 10.76
CA ILE A 4 -12.67 15.09 10.17
C ILE A 4 -13.04 13.91 11.08
N LYS A 5 -14.01 14.14 11.97
CA LYS A 5 -14.70 13.06 12.68
C LYS A 5 -15.56 12.36 11.63
N GLU A 6 -14.97 11.53 10.78
CA GLU A 6 -15.76 10.53 10.07
C GLU A 6 -16.45 9.70 11.17
N THR A 7 -17.76 9.82 11.28
CA THR A 7 -18.55 9.01 12.20
C THR A 7 -18.59 7.57 11.69
N TYR A 8 -18.91 6.59 12.54
CA TYR A 8 -19.11 5.20 12.07
C TYR A 8 -20.21 5.13 11.00
N GLN A 9 -21.17 6.06 11.02
CA GLN A 9 -22.19 6.23 10.02
C GLN A 9 -21.62 6.70 8.66
N ASP A 10 -20.67 7.64 8.66
CA ASP A 10 -19.98 8.08 7.44
C ASP A 10 -19.17 6.92 6.85
N ALA A 11 -18.38 6.24 7.67
CA ALA A 11 -17.60 5.06 7.25
C ALA A 11 -18.50 3.94 6.68
N ARG A 12 -19.69 3.72 7.27
CA ARG A 12 -20.68 2.77 6.74
C ARG A 12 -21.24 3.21 5.41
N THR A 13 -21.60 4.49 5.27
CA THR A 13 -22.13 5.06 4.03
C THR A 13 -21.12 4.93 2.89
N GLU A 14 -19.86 5.25 3.16
CA GLU A 14 -18.80 5.13 2.17
C GLU A 14 -18.49 3.68 1.78
N LEU A 15 -18.52 2.76 2.74
CA LEU A 15 -18.43 1.35 2.43
C LEU A 15 -19.62 0.91 1.57
N ASP A 16 -20.85 1.30 1.92
CA ASP A 16 -22.05 0.95 1.15
C ASP A 16 -21.94 1.44 -0.30
N ASP A 17 -21.40 2.63 -0.54
CA ASP A 17 -21.16 3.14 -1.89
C ASP A 17 -20.06 2.36 -2.62
N ALA A 18 -18.97 2.01 -1.93
CA ALA A 18 -17.93 1.16 -2.49
C ALA A 18 -18.45 -0.23 -2.87
N LEU A 19 -19.32 -0.83 -2.04
CA LEU A 19 -19.93 -2.12 -2.31
C LEU A 19 -20.90 -2.06 -3.49
N LYS A 20 -21.75 -1.02 -3.58
CA LYS A 20 -22.61 -0.79 -4.75
C LYS A 20 -21.80 -0.65 -6.02
N TRP A 21 -20.69 0.09 -5.98
CA TRP A 21 -19.77 0.24 -7.10
C TRP A 21 -19.20 -1.11 -7.54
N ILE A 22 -18.72 -1.94 -6.61
CA ILE A 22 -18.24 -3.30 -6.92
C ILE A 22 -19.35 -4.15 -7.54
N SER A 23 -20.57 -4.12 -6.98
CA SER A 23 -21.72 -4.85 -7.52
C SER A 23 -22.14 -4.40 -8.92
N ALA A 24 -22.00 -3.10 -9.23
CA ALA A 24 -22.29 -2.57 -10.57
C ALA A 24 -21.38 -3.14 -11.66
N TRP A 25 -20.18 -3.62 -11.30
CA TRP A 25 -19.31 -4.40 -12.19
C TRP A 25 -19.76 -5.86 -12.39
N GLY A 26 -20.87 -6.27 -11.78
CA GLY A 26 -21.39 -7.63 -11.82
C GLY A 26 -20.64 -8.59 -10.88
N VAL A 27 -19.96 -8.08 -9.85
CA VAL A 27 -19.28 -8.88 -8.83
C VAL A 27 -20.24 -9.13 -7.66
N ARG A 28 -20.44 -10.40 -7.28
CA ARG A 28 -21.30 -10.78 -6.15
C ARG A 28 -20.58 -10.53 -4.83
N ILE A 29 -21.26 -9.91 -3.85
CA ILE A 29 -20.65 -9.46 -2.59
C ILE A 29 -21.25 -10.14 -1.35
N GLU A 30 -22.47 -10.67 -1.45
CA GLU A 30 -23.33 -11.07 -0.33
C GLU A 30 -22.77 -12.26 0.45
N ALA A 31 -22.02 -13.14 -0.23
CA ALA A 31 -21.38 -14.32 0.34
C ALA A 31 -19.86 -14.15 0.48
N THR A 32 -19.38 -12.92 0.64
CA THR A 32 -17.95 -12.60 0.69
C THR A 32 -17.56 -11.92 2.00
N ARG A 33 -16.25 -11.80 2.26
CA ARG A 33 -15.71 -11.09 3.42
C ARG A 33 -16.18 -9.64 3.53
N LEU A 34 -16.49 -9.00 2.40
CA LEU A 34 -17.00 -7.63 2.36
C LEU A 34 -18.36 -7.47 3.05
N ALA A 35 -19.24 -8.47 2.95
CA ALA A 35 -20.50 -8.47 3.65
C ALA A 35 -20.31 -8.57 5.17
N ALA A 36 -19.27 -9.27 5.62
CA ALA A 36 -18.89 -9.33 7.03
C ALA A 36 -18.36 -7.97 7.52
N TYR A 37 -17.55 -7.27 6.72
CA TYR A 37 -17.04 -5.95 7.06
C TYR A 37 -18.15 -4.92 7.30
N ARG A 38 -19.17 -4.93 6.44
CA ARG A 38 -20.37 -4.09 6.61
C ARG A 38 -21.09 -4.37 7.93
N LYS A 39 -21.22 -5.64 8.32
CA LYS A 39 -21.81 -6.02 9.61
C LYS A 39 -20.96 -5.55 10.79
N GLY A 40 -19.63 -5.71 10.70
CA GLY A 40 -18.70 -5.26 11.73
C GLY A 40 -18.77 -3.76 12.00
N ILE A 41 -18.81 -2.94 10.96
CA ILE A 41 -18.99 -1.47 11.12
C ILE A 41 -20.33 -1.15 11.78
N LYS A 42 -21.42 -1.80 11.38
CA LYS A 42 -22.72 -1.60 12.02
C LYS A 42 -22.67 -1.97 13.51
N THR A 43 -21.99 -3.06 13.87
CA THR A 43 -21.78 -3.43 15.27
C THR A 43 -21.03 -2.33 16.05
N LEU A 44 -19.98 -1.73 15.47
CA LEU A 44 -19.28 -0.60 16.10
C LEU A 44 -20.21 0.62 16.25
N GLU A 45 -20.99 0.95 15.23
CA GLU A 45 -21.97 2.05 15.24
C GLU A 45 -23.00 1.85 16.37
N ASP A 46 -23.62 0.67 16.45
CA ASP A 46 -24.62 0.34 17.45
C ASP A 46 -24.03 0.41 18.88
N MET A 47 -22.82 -0.13 19.07
CA MET A 47 -22.15 -0.10 20.38
C MET A 47 -21.74 1.32 20.79
N TRP A 48 -21.31 2.15 19.83
CA TRP A 48 -20.99 3.55 20.05
C TRP A 48 -22.25 4.34 20.47
N LEU A 49 -23.35 4.21 19.71
CA LEU A 49 -24.61 4.89 19.98
C LEU A 49 -25.21 4.50 21.33
N GLN A 50 -25.04 3.24 21.74
CA GLN A 50 -25.53 2.74 23.03
C GLN A 50 -24.60 3.08 24.21
N GLY A 51 -23.49 3.80 23.99
CA GLY A 51 -22.51 4.12 25.03
C GLY A 51 -21.84 2.87 25.63
N LYS A 52 -21.87 1.73 24.93
CA LYS A 52 -21.29 0.45 25.38
C LYS A 52 -19.78 0.41 25.21
N ILE A 53 -19.24 1.25 24.33
CA ILE A 53 -17.80 1.43 24.15
C ILE A 53 -17.31 2.41 25.21
N LYS A 54 -16.91 1.89 26.38
CA LYS A 54 -16.36 2.70 27.47
C LYS A 54 -14.86 2.95 27.30
N ASN A 55 -14.12 1.94 26.86
CA ASN A 55 -12.76 2.06 26.34
C ASN A 55 -12.52 0.96 25.29
N PHE A 56 -11.60 1.19 24.37
CA PHE A 56 -11.14 0.17 23.42
C PHE A 56 -9.97 -0.67 23.96
N GLU A 57 -9.56 -0.45 25.22
CA GLU A 57 -8.38 -1.08 25.82
C GLU A 57 -8.61 -2.53 26.27
N ASN A 58 -9.86 -2.89 26.54
CA ASN A 58 -10.25 -4.25 26.84
C ASN A 58 -11.24 -4.74 25.77
N PRO A 59 -10.75 -5.06 24.57
CA PRO A 59 -11.59 -5.22 23.40
C PRO A 59 -12.46 -6.48 23.43
N GLY A 60 -12.51 -7.27 24.52
CA GLY A 60 -13.23 -8.55 24.58
C GLY A 60 -14.61 -8.49 23.93
N GLY A 61 -14.69 -8.94 22.67
CA GLY A 61 -15.90 -8.97 21.85
C GLY A 61 -15.99 -7.95 20.70
N ILE A 62 -15.05 -7.01 20.56
CA ILE A 62 -15.00 -5.98 19.51
C ILE A 62 -13.78 -6.05 18.59
N GLU A 63 -12.80 -6.92 18.86
CA GLU A 63 -11.60 -7.08 18.01
C GLU A 63 -11.99 -7.40 16.57
N LYS A 64 -12.98 -8.27 16.41
CA LYS A 64 -13.57 -8.59 15.11
C LYS A 64 -14.10 -7.35 14.41
N ALA A 65 -14.90 -6.55 15.11
CA ALA A 65 -15.54 -5.36 14.54
C ALA A 65 -14.51 -4.28 14.19
N LEU A 66 -13.44 -4.15 14.99
CA LEU A 66 -12.29 -3.27 14.70
C LEU A 66 -11.51 -3.72 13.46
N ASN A 67 -11.24 -5.03 13.33
CA ASN A 67 -10.60 -5.57 12.15
C ASN A 67 -11.46 -5.36 10.89
N ASP A 68 -12.77 -5.62 11.01
CA ASP A 68 -13.75 -5.42 9.94
C ASP A 68 -13.80 -3.95 9.47
N PHE A 69 -13.78 -3.00 10.42
CA PHE A 69 -13.68 -1.57 10.12
C PHE A 69 -12.38 -1.20 9.41
N PHE A 70 -11.25 -1.76 9.86
CA PHE A 70 -9.95 -1.53 9.25
C PHE A 70 -9.89 -2.06 7.81
N GLU A 71 -10.32 -3.30 7.56
CA GLU A 71 -10.33 -3.88 6.21
C GLU A 71 -11.31 -3.14 5.29
N ALA A 72 -12.45 -2.67 5.82
CA ALA A 72 -13.38 -1.84 5.06
C ALA A 72 -12.76 -0.52 4.59
N ALA A 73 -11.91 0.12 5.40
CA ALA A 73 -11.25 1.36 5.04
C ALA A 73 -10.34 1.20 3.80
N GLU A 74 -9.74 0.02 3.59
CA GLU A 74 -9.00 -0.28 2.36
C GLU A 74 -9.92 -0.27 1.13
N ILE A 75 -11.11 -0.87 1.25
CA ILE A 75 -12.09 -0.94 0.16
C ILE A 75 -12.60 0.45 -0.21
N VAL A 76 -12.88 1.28 0.80
CA VAL A 76 -13.25 2.68 0.62
C VAL A 76 -12.15 3.46 -0.09
N ALA A 77 -10.88 3.28 0.30
CA ALA A 77 -9.75 3.94 -0.36
C ALA A 77 -9.59 3.52 -1.84
N ILE A 78 -9.81 2.23 -2.14
CA ILE A 78 -9.83 1.72 -3.52
C ILE A 78 -10.95 2.39 -4.32
N HIS A 79 -12.17 2.39 -3.79
CA HIS A 79 -13.33 3.02 -4.42
C HIS A 79 -13.10 4.52 -4.68
N ARG A 80 -12.65 5.29 -3.68
CA ARG A 80 -12.38 6.73 -3.80
C ARG A 80 -11.44 7.03 -4.97
N GLY A 81 -10.37 6.25 -5.14
CA GLY A 81 -9.39 6.48 -6.20
C GLY A 81 -9.73 5.87 -7.56
N LEU A 82 -10.60 4.85 -7.63
CA LEU A 82 -10.89 4.11 -8.88
C LEU A 82 -12.33 4.20 -9.38
N ARG A 83 -13.25 4.85 -8.64
CA ARG A 83 -14.68 4.94 -9.04
C ARG A 83 -14.93 5.54 -10.41
N GLY A 84 -14.03 6.39 -10.91
CA GLY A 84 -14.12 6.99 -12.25
C GLY A 84 -13.52 6.13 -13.37
N CYS A 85 -12.94 4.97 -13.06
CA CYS A 85 -12.41 4.06 -14.05
C CYS A 85 -13.54 3.31 -14.77
N SER A 86 -13.45 3.21 -16.09
CA SER A 86 -14.42 2.53 -16.96
C SER A 86 -13.83 1.33 -17.70
N GLN A 87 -12.58 0.92 -17.40
CA GLN A 87 -11.92 -0.19 -18.06
C GLN A 87 -12.55 -1.54 -17.68
N PRO A 88 -13.05 -2.34 -18.63
CA PRO A 88 -13.66 -3.65 -18.37
C PRO A 88 -12.82 -4.60 -17.52
N GLU A 89 -11.50 -4.52 -17.67
CA GLU A 89 -10.51 -5.37 -17.00
C GLU A 89 -10.48 -5.15 -15.48
N LEU A 90 -10.95 -3.99 -15.00
CA LEU A 90 -11.11 -3.73 -13.57
C LEU A 90 -12.02 -4.76 -12.90
N LYS A 91 -13.04 -5.26 -13.59
CA LYS A 91 -13.94 -6.32 -13.09
C LYS A 91 -13.17 -7.56 -12.64
N HIS A 92 -12.14 -7.97 -13.37
CA HIS A 92 -11.34 -9.14 -13.01
C HIS A 92 -10.57 -8.91 -11.71
N ARG A 93 -9.98 -7.72 -11.54
CA ARG A 93 -9.26 -7.33 -10.31
C ARG A 93 -10.21 -7.26 -9.10
N LEU A 94 -11.39 -6.66 -9.27
CA LEU A 94 -12.43 -6.61 -8.24
C LEU A 94 -12.94 -8.02 -7.88
N SER A 95 -13.06 -8.91 -8.86
CA SER A 95 -13.47 -10.30 -8.61
C SER A 95 -12.43 -11.09 -7.79
N ARG A 96 -11.13 -10.76 -7.89
CA ARG A 96 -10.09 -11.31 -7.02
C ARG A 96 -10.17 -10.73 -5.61
N LEU A 97 -10.34 -9.40 -5.50
CA LEU A 97 -10.43 -8.65 -4.24
C LEU A 97 -11.44 -9.25 -3.25
N VAL A 98 -12.62 -9.65 -3.73
CA VAL A 98 -13.72 -10.10 -2.86
C VAL A 98 -13.55 -11.52 -2.30
N LYS A 99 -12.61 -12.30 -2.82
CA LYS A 99 -12.40 -13.71 -2.43
C LYS A 99 -11.65 -13.82 -1.08
N GLY A 100 -11.32 -15.05 -0.70
CA GLY A 100 -10.43 -15.33 0.42
C GLY A 100 -11.12 -15.28 1.80
N PRO A 101 -10.36 -15.57 2.86
CA PRO A 101 -10.89 -15.60 4.21
C PRO A 101 -11.13 -14.19 4.76
N GLU A 102 -12.07 -14.10 5.71
CA GLU A 102 -12.45 -12.84 6.36
C GLU A 102 -11.26 -12.10 6.96
N TYR A 103 -10.34 -12.80 7.63
CA TYR A 103 -9.17 -12.22 8.29
C TYR A 103 -7.85 -12.61 7.63
N ALA A 104 -6.88 -11.69 7.70
CA ALA A 104 -5.52 -11.90 7.16
C ALA A 104 -4.79 -13.05 7.88
N THR A 105 -5.08 -13.24 9.17
CA THR A 105 -4.52 -14.30 10.02
C THR A 105 -5.00 -15.70 9.61
N LEU A 106 -6.10 -15.79 8.86
CA LEU A 106 -6.65 -17.04 8.34
C LEU A 106 -6.13 -17.39 6.93
N GLU A 107 -5.28 -16.55 6.33
CA GLU A 107 -4.66 -16.87 5.04
C GLU A 107 -3.65 -18.02 5.20
N ASN A 108 -3.72 -18.97 4.29
CA ASN A 108 -2.73 -20.02 4.11
C ASN A 108 -1.77 -19.63 2.98
N PRO A 109 -0.46 -19.39 3.27
CA PRO A 109 0.53 -19.05 2.24
C PRO A 109 0.74 -20.12 1.16
N ARG A 110 0.26 -21.34 1.36
CA ARG A 110 0.35 -22.46 0.41
C ARG A 110 -0.88 -22.60 -0.49
N SER A 111 -1.86 -21.70 -0.37
CA SER A 111 -3.06 -21.70 -1.21
C SER A 111 -3.32 -20.31 -1.80
N SER A 112 -4.31 -20.20 -2.69
CA SER A 112 -4.79 -18.94 -3.25
C SER A 112 -5.57 -18.06 -2.25
N SER A 113 -5.61 -18.44 -0.97
CA SER A 113 -6.33 -17.66 0.06
C SER A 113 -5.75 -16.27 0.32
N ASN A 114 -4.50 -16.01 -0.07
CA ASN A 114 -3.85 -14.70 0.02
C ASN A 114 -4.09 -13.80 -1.20
N ASP A 115 -4.68 -14.33 -2.28
CA ASP A 115 -4.87 -13.64 -3.56
C ASP A 115 -5.74 -12.39 -3.41
N ALA A 116 -6.76 -12.47 -2.57
CA ALA A 116 -7.69 -11.38 -2.35
C ALA A 116 -7.02 -10.12 -1.78
N ARG A 117 -6.12 -10.29 -0.80
CA ARG A 117 -5.34 -9.17 -0.25
C ARG A 117 -4.18 -8.78 -1.17
N ASN A 118 -3.70 -9.68 -2.05
CA ASN A 118 -2.72 -9.30 -3.08
C ASN A 118 -3.39 -8.32 -4.03
N ALA A 119 -4.55 -8.70 -4.57
CA ALA A 119 -5.39 -7.84 -5.39
C ALA A 119 -5.80 -6.56 -4.67
N ALA A 120 -6.11 -6.60 -3.37
CA ALA A 120 -6.40 -5.40 -2.59
C ALA A 120 -5.21 -4.43 -2.53
N PHE A 121 -4.00 -4.96 -2.32
CA PHE A 121 -2.80 -4.14 -2.31
C PHE A 121 -2.48 -3.57 -3.70
N GLU A 122 -2.59 -4.38 -4.76
CA GLU A 122 -2.47 -3.92 -6.17
C GLU A 122 -3.44 -2.77 -6.45
N LEU A 123 -4.72 -2.96 -6.13
CA LEU A 123 -5.78 -1.96 -6.34
C LEU A 123 -5.61 -0.70 -5.48
N PHE A 124 -5.09 -0.84 -4.26
CA PHE A 124 -4.77 0.29 -3.39
C PHE A 124 -3.62 1.14 -3.95
N ILE A 125 -2.59 0.49 -4.50
CA ILE A 125 -1.51 1.20 -5.19
C ILE A 125 -2.04 1.86 -6.47
N ALA A 126 -2.86 1.16 -7.26
CA ALA A 126 -3.55 1.70 -8.43
C ALA A 126 -4.39 2.94 -8.07
N SER A 127 -5.18 2.87 -6.99
CA SER A 127 -6.00 4.01 -6.54
C SER A 127 -5.15 5.20 -6.13
N THR A 128 -4.01 4.96 -5.47
CA THR A 128 -3.06 5.99 -5.05
C THR A 128 -2.40 6.68 -6.25
N VAL A 129 -1.97 5.93 -7.26
CA VAL A 129 -1.35 6.53 -8.47
C VAL A 129 -2.39 7.25 -9.33
N ASN A 130 -3.62 6.72 -9.41
CA ASN A 130 -4.71 7.36 -10.13
C ASN A 130 -5.08 8.70 -9.48
N ALA A 131 -5.16 8.76 -8.15
CA ALA A 131 -5.36 10.00 -7.40
C ALA A 131 -4.21 11.01 -7.56
N ALA A 132 -3.01 10.54 -7.91
CA ALA A 132 -1.87 11.39 -8.25
C ALA A 132 -1.87 11.88 -9.72
N GLY A 133 -2.93 11.60 -10.46
CA GLY A 133 -3.15 12.03 -11.85
C GLY A 133 -2.47 11.16 -12.89
N TYR A 134 -2.07 9.94 -12.55
CA TYR A 134 -1.64 8.97 -13.56
C TYR A 134 -2.84 8.19 -14.09
N VAL A 135 -2.81 7.80 -15.36
CA VAL A 135 -3.84 6.93 -15.95
C VAL A 135 -3.40 5.48 -15.73
N THR A 136 -4.18 4.71 -14.97
CA THR A 136 -3.90 3.28 -14.76
C THR A 136 -4.47 2.46 -15.91
N ASP A 137 -3.71 1.49 -16.43
CA ASP A 137 -4.17 0.50 -17.41
C ASP A 137 -4.26 -0.86 -16.71
N PHE A 138 -5.46 -1.44 -16.65
CA PHE A 138 -5.72 -2.73 -16.00
C PHE A 138 -5.61 -3.93 -16.96
N ALA A 139 -5.48 -3.69 -18.26
CA ALA A 139 -5.35 -4.74 -19.28
C ALA A 139 -3.92 -5.28 -19.41
N ARG A 140 -2.93 -4.51 -18.94
CA ARG A 140 -1.50 -4.86 -19.02
C ARG A 140 -0.99 -5.45 -17.71
N GLU A 141 0.05 -6.27 -17.83
CA GLU A 141 0.95 -6.60 -16.72
C GLU A 141 2.12 -5.60 -16.76
N PRO A 142 2.55 -4.92 -15.67
CA PRO A 142 2.56 -5.19 -14.21
C PRO A 142 1.26 -5.31 -13.43
N ASP A 143 1.42 -5.68 -12.16
CA ASP A 143 0.43 -5.49 -11.10
C ASP A 143 -0.28 -4.13 -11.20
N VAL A 144 0.48 -3.05 -11.44
CA VAL A 144 -0.07 -1.74 -11.82
C VAL A 144 0.76 -1.13 -12.97
N PHE A 145 0.15 -1.06 -14.15
CA PHE A 145 0.67 -0.30 -15.29
C PHE A 145 0.04 1.09 -15.27
N THR A 146 0.84 2.15 -15.33
CA THR A 146 0.30 3.49 -15.36
C THR A 146 1.17 4.45 -16.15
N GLU A 147 0.58 5.52 -16.67
CA GLU A 147 1.31 6.53 -17.44
C GLU A 147 0.80 7.94 -17.21
N ASP A 148 1.66 8.90 -17.54
CA ASP A 148 1.30 10.30 -17.75
C ASP A 148 1.83 10.77 -19.11
N GLU A 149 1.79 12.08 -19.37
CA GLU A 149 2.32 12.66 -20.61
C GLU A 149 3.83 12.45 -20.79
N ALA A 150 4.58 12.31 -19.70
CA ALA A 150 6.04 12.29 -19.69
C ALA A 150 6.64 10.89 -19.65
N ARG A 151 5.97 9.90 -19.05
CA ARG A 151 6.55 8.57 -18.79
C ARG A 151 5.51 7.48 -18.61
N VAL A 152 5.98 6.23 -18.74
CA VAL A 152 5.27 5.05 -18.24
C VAL A 152 5.92 4.63 -16.92
N LEU A 153 5.09 4.39 -15.92
CA LEU A 153 5.46 3.90 -14.61
C LEU A 153 4.91 2.47 -14.43
N LEU A 154 5.83 1.51 -14.33
CA LEU A 154 5.55 0.12 -14.06
C LEU A 154 5.72 -0.14 -12.56
N ILE A 155 4.72 -0.71 -11.90
CA ILE A 155 4.79 -0.94 -10.45
C ILE A 155 4.54 -2.41 -10.13
N GLU A 156 5.51 -3.04 -9.48
CA GLU A 156 5.40 -4.40 -8.97
C GLU A 156 5.02 -4.36 -7.49
N CYS A 157 3.93 -5.05 -7.14
CA CYS A 157 3.37 -5.07 -5.80
C CYS A 157 3.70 -6.41 -5.12
N LYS A 158 4.37 -6.37 -3.96
CA LYS A 158 4.65 -7.57 -3.16
C LYS A 158 4.14 -7.41 -1.74
N ARG A 159 3.55 -8.48 -1.20
CA ARG A 159 3.16 -8.59 0.21
C ARG A 159 3.94 -9.74 0.86
N PRO A 160 5.23 -9.55 1.21
CA PRO A 160 5.97 -10.57 1.95
C PRO A 160 5.21 -10.97 3.22
N THR A 161 5.05 -12.27 3.42
CA THR A 161 4.27 -12.82 4.54
C THR A 161 5.11 -13.10 5.78
N ALA A 162 6.44 -13.01 5.67
CA ALA A 162 7.37 -13.27 6.76
C ALA A 162 8.69 -12.50 6.56
N PRO A 163 9.44 -12.20 7.65
CA PRO A 163 10.72 -11.51 7.55
C PRO A 163 11.74 -12.16 6.60
N CYS A 164 11.76 -13.49 6.51
CA CYS A 164 12.68 -14.23 5.65
C CYS A 164 12.32 -14.18 4.16
N THR A 165 11.10 -13.77 3.79
CA THR A 165 10.66 -13.73 2.39
C THR A 165 10.81 -12.36 1.75
N VAL A 166 11.13 -11.31 2.53
CA VAL A 166 11.28 -9.93 2.04
C VAL A 166 12.30 -9.84 0.91
N GLU A 167 13.51 -10.36 1.12
CA GLU A 167 14.59 -10.26 0.13
C GLU A 167 14.21 -10.95 -1.19
N ARG A 168 13.67 -12.16 -1.11
CA ARG A 168 13.20 -12.91 -2.29
C ARG A 168 12.13 -12.13 -3.05
N ASN A 169 11.12 -11.59 -2.35
CA ASN A 169 10.03 -10.83 -2.99
C ASN A 169 10.55 -9.55 -3.68
N VAL A 170 11.47 -8.83 -3.04
CA VAL A 170 12.10 -7.65 -3.65
C VAL A 170 12.88 -8.06 -4.90
N ASN A 171 13.68 -9.12 -4.81
CA ASN A 171 14.45 -9.62 -5.95
C ASN A 171 13.56 -9.99 -7.14
N GLU A 172 12.50 -10.76 -6.90
CA GLU A 172 11.51 -11.11 -7.93
C GLU A 172 10.91 -9.85 -8.57
N ALA A 173 10.52 -8.83 -7.79
CA ALA A 173 9.97 -7.59 -8.33
C ALA A 173 10.98 -6.85 -9.24
N PHE A 174 12.26 -6.80 -8.87
CA PHE A 174 13.32 -6.20 -9.70
C PHE A 174 13.58 -6.99 -10.98
N ASP A 175 13.54 -8.32 -10.91
CA ASP A 175 13.73 -9.18 -12.08
C ASP A 175 12.53 -9.03 -13.05
N THR A 176 11.29 -9.07 -12.54
CA THR A 176 10.08 -8.83 -13.34
C THR A 176 10.08 -7.44 -14.00
N LEU A 177 10.43 -6.37 -13.28
CA LEU A 177 10.52 -5.03 -13.88
C LEU A 177 11.58 -4.98 -15.00
N ARG A 178 12.74 -5.61 -14.81
CA ARG A 178 13.81 -5.65 -15.81
C ARG A 178 13.36 -6.36 -17.08
N ASP A 179 12.72 -7.51 -16.94
CA ASP A 179 12.21 -8.28 -18.07
C ASP A 179 11.19 -7.46 -18.86
N ARG A 180 10.29 -6.74 -18.16
CA ARG A 180 9.32 -5.86 -18.82
C ARG A 180 9.95 -4.66 -19.49
N PHE A 181 11.01 -4.08 -18.93
CA PHE A 181 11.73 -3.02 -19.62
C PHE A 181 12.43 -3.50 -20.89
N ALA A 182 12.82 -4.78 -20.95
CA ALA A 182 13.51 -5.34 -22.10
C ALA A 182 12.57 -5.62 -23.28
N VAL A 183 11.30 -5.95 -23.01
CA VAL A 183 10.31 -6.33 -24.05
C VAL A 183 9.29 -5.24 -24.37
N SER A 184 9.30 -4.11 -23.66
CA SER A 184 8.32 -3.04 -23.89
C SER A 184 8.61 -2.26 -25.18
N ASP A 185 7.55 -2.01 -25.94
CA ASP A 185 7.52 -1.19 -27.15
C ASP A 185 7.18 0.29 -26.89
N SER A 186 7.15 0.71 -25.62
CA SER A 186 6.76 2.06 -25.25
C SER A 186 7.74 3.09 -25.80
N LYS A 187 7.19 4.12 -26.46
CA LYS A 187 7.96 5.29 -26.93
C LYS A 187 8.31 6.24 -25.79
N LYS A 188 7.63 6.14 -24.65
CA LYS A 188 7.89 6.98 -23.46
C LYS A 188 8.95 6.34 -22.58
N PRO A 189 9.74 7.13 -21.84
CA PRO A 189 10.65 6.61 -20.84
C PRO A 189 9.93 5.68 -19.84
N LEU A 190 10.46 4.47 -19.66
CA LEU A 190 9.97 3.50 -18.68
C LEU A 190 10.64 3.74 -17.33
N ARG A 191 9.84 3.74 -16.26
CA ARG A 191 10.32 3.76 -14.87
C ARG A 191 9.65 2.64 -14.07
N GLY A 192 10.38 2.09 -13.11
CA GLY A 192 9.92 1.05 -12.21
C GLY A 192 9.77 1.55 -10.79
N LEU A 193 8.74 1.08 -10.11
CA LEU A 193 8.58 1.20 -8.67
C LEU A 193 8.30 -0.17 -8.08
N VAL A 194 8.90 -0.48 -6.93
CA VAL A 194 8.49 -1.66 -6.16
C VAL A 194 7.62 -1.20 -5.00
N ALA A 195 6.37 -1.66 -4.94
CA ALA A 195 5.47 -1.43 -3.82
C ALA A 195 5.49 -2.64 -2.88
N LEU A 196 5.79 -2.43 -1.60
CA LEU A 196 5.89 -3.49 -0.58
C LEU A 196 4.87 -3.27 0.53
N SER A 197 3.94 -4.18 0.73
CA SER A 197 3.14 -4.22 1.96
C SER A 197 3.85 -5.05 3.02
N ILE A 198 4.20 -4.41 4.14
CA ILE A 198 5.02 -5.04 5.19
C ILE A 198 4.23 -5.40 6.45
N GLU A 199 2.90 -5.25 6.42
CA GLU A 199 1.99 -5.52 7.53
C GLU A 199 2.22 -6.91 8.14
N LYS A 200 2.23 -7.98 7.33
CA LYS A 200 2.49 -9.35 7.83
C LYS A 200 3.91 -9.57 8.35
N VAL A 201 4.86 -8.74 7.94
CA VAL A 201 6.26 -8.83 8.41
C VAL A 201 6.41 -8.22 9.80
N ILE A 202 5.74 -7.09 10.05
CA ILE A 202 5.88 -6.34 11.31
C ILE A 202 4.79 -6.65 12.33
N ASN A 203 3.62 -7.11 11.87
CA ASN A 203 2.45 -7.43 12.69
C ASN A 203 1.76 -8.72 12.20
N PRO A 204 2.44 -9.89 12.28
CA PRO A 204 1.90 -11.15 11.76
C PRO A 204 0.61 -11.61 12.45
N GLY A 205 0.40 -11.19 13.70
CA GLY A 205 -0.81 -11.50 14.47
C GLY A 205 -2.01 -10.60 14.18
N GLY A 206 -1.85 -9.55 13.36
CA GLY A 206 -2.92 -8.58 13.10
C GLY A 206 -3.36 -7.82 14.37
N PHE A 207 -2.44 -7.57 15.30
CA PHE A 207 -2.76 -6.90 16.56
C PHE A 207 -3.11 -5.43 16.32
N THR A 208 -4.05 -4.90 17.10
CA THR A 208 -4.38 -3.48 17.06
C THR A 208 -3.30 -2.65 17.77
N LEU A 209 -2.77 -1.64 17.09
CA LEU A 209 -1.77 -0.73 17.68
C LEU A 209 -2.45 0.27 18.63
N ILE A 210 -2.06 0.25 19.90
CA ILE A 210 -2.59 1.20 20.89
C ILE A 210 -1.59 2.35 21.10
N ALA A 211 -2.04 3.59 20.94
CA ALA A 211 -1.24 4.80 21.17
C ALA A 211 -2.02 5.81 22.03
N ASP A 212 -1.32 6.62 22.83
CA ASP A 212 -2.01 7.58 23.70
C ASP A 212 -2.63 8.74 22.91
N ASN A 213 -1.99 9.13 21.81
CA ASN A 213 -2.43 10.23 20.93
C ASN A 213 -1.86 10.04 19.51
N PHE A 214 -2.34 10.84 18.55
CA PHE A 214 -1.88 10.80 17.15
C PHE A 214 -0.37 10.91 16.99
N ARG A 215 0.29 11.81 17.75
CA ARG A 215 1.73 12.02 17.64
C ARG A 215 2.52 10.80 18.08
N GLN A 216 2.04 10.08 19.10
CA GLN A 216 2.64 8.82 19.52
C GLN A 216 2.41 7.72 18.48
N LEU A 217 1.23 7.66 17.87
CA LEU A 217 0.94 6.72 16.79
C LEU A 217 1.88 6.93 15.60
N GLU A 218 1.99 8.17 15.11
CA GLU A 218 2.91 8.56 14.03
C GLU A 218 4.36 8.16 14.34
N LYS A 219 4.86 8.52 15.54
CA LYS A 219 6.21 8.12 15.98
C LYS A 219 6.41 6.60 16.01
N ARG A 220 5.38 5.81 16.34
CA ARG A 220 5.48 4.34 16.32
C ARG A 220 5.56 3.82 14.90
N ILE A 221 4.71 4.31 13.99
CA ILE A 221 4.74 3.92 12.58
C ILE A 221 6.07 4.29 11.93
N ASP A 222 6.57 5.50 12.19
CA ASP A 222 7.88 5.95 11.70
C ASP A 222 9.00 5.03 12.18
N ARG A 223 8.99 4.62 13.46
CA ARG A 223 9.98 3.65 13.99
C ARG A 223 9.93 2.31 13.27
N GLU A 224 8.74 1.82 12.93
CA GLU A 224 8.60 0.56 12.17
C GLU A 224 9.14 0.70 10.75
N PHE A 225 8.88 1.82 10.08
CA PHE A 225 9.55 2.11 8.80
C PHE A 225 11.07 2.16 8.94
N GLN A 226 11.61 2.91 9.90
CA GLN A 226 13.06 3.01 10.09
C GLN A 226 13.69 1.65 10.39
N ARG A 227 13.07 0.81 11.22
CA ARG A 227 13.51 -0.57 11.50
C ARG A 227 13.51 -1.42 10.23
N PHE A 228 12.42 -1.38 9.47
CA PHE A 228 12.30 -2.13 8.22
C PHE A 228 13.38 -1.71 7.21
N PHE A 229 13.55 -0.40 6.99
CA PHE A 229 14.55 0.12 6.07
C PHE A 229 15.97 -0.18 6.53
N HIS A 230 16.28 0.00 7.82
CA HIS A 230 17.60 -0.34 8.36
C HIS A 230 17.95 -1.80 8.11
N ARG A 231 16.99 -2.71 8.33
CA ARG A 231 17.17 -4.16 8.14
C ARG A 231 17.34 -4.55 6.68
N TYR A 232 16.51 -4.03 5.78
CA TYR A 232 16.42 -4.54 4.40
C TYR A 232 17.04 -3.64 3.32
N ARG A 233 17.56 -2.45 3.67
CA ARG A 233 18.18 -1.52 2.68
C ARG A 233 19.23 -2.15 1.80
N HIS A 234 20.00 -3.10 2.33
CA HIS A 234 21.04 -3.77 1.57
C HIS A 234 20.50 -4.54 0.36
N THR A 235 19.25 -5.04 0.42
CA THR A 235 18.61 -5.81 -0.65
C THR A 235 18.47 -4.98 -1.92
N TRP A 236 17.96 -3.75 -1.81
CA TRP A 236 17.72 -2.90 -2.97
C TRP A 236 18.88 -1.96 -3.30
N LEU A 237 19.78 -1.68 -2.35
CA LEU A 237 21.01 -0.93 -2.63
C LEU A 237 22.00 -1.70 -3.51
N ARG A 238 21.92 -3.04 -3.53
CA ARG A 238 22.79 -3.90 -4.35
C ARG A 238 22.34 -4.04 -5.80
N ARG A 239 21.16 -3.54 -6.16
CA ARG A 239 20.59 -3.69 -7.51
C ARG A 239 20.88 -2.44 -8.36
N CYS A 240 21.14 -2.65 -9.65
CA CYS A 240 21.77 -1.67 -10.53
C CYS A 240 20.91 -1.15 -11.69
N ASP A 241 19.63 -1.54 -11.79
CA ASP A 241 18.79 -0.97 -12.86
C ASP A 241 18.28 0.41 -12.44
N ALA A 242 18.92 1.46 -12.98
CA ALA A 242 18.58 2.86 -12.69
C ALA A 242 17.14 3.24 -13.09
N ARG A 243 16.49 2.44 -13.95
CA ARG A 243 15.08 2.65 -14.32
C ARG A 243 14.14 2.30 -13.18
N VAL A 244 14.54 1.44 -12.24
CA VAL A 244 13.79 1.24 -10.98
C VAL A 244 14.15 2.38 -10.05
N ILE A 245 13.24 3.35 -9.93
CA ILE A 245 13.52 4.65 -9.33
C ILE A 245 13.27 4.71 -7.82
N GLY A 246 12.53 3.75 -7.28
CA GLY A 246 12.36 3.67 -5.83
C GLY A 246 11.62 2.44 -5.36
N ILE A 247 11.50 2.38 -4.04
CA ILE A 247 10.66 1.42 -3.33
C ILE A 247 9.66 2.20 -2.48
N GLN A 248 8.39 1.83 -2.56
CA GLN A 248 7.33 2.36 -1.74
C GLN A 248 6.88 1.28 -0.76
N VAL A 249 7.08 1.53 0.54
CA VAL A 249 6.74 0.59 1.60
C VAL A 249 5.46 1.05 2.27
N ALA A 250 4.50 0.15 2.40
CA ALA A 250 3.19 0.36 2.99
C ALA A 250 3.09 -0.31 4.37
N ILE A 251 2.67 0.47 5.36
CA ILE A 251 2.15 -0.05 6.63
C ILE A 251 0.66 0.26 6.65
N ARG A 252 -0.13 -0.79 6.81
CA ARG A 252 -1.56 -0.68 7.09
C ARG A 252 -1.85 -1.54 8.30
N THR A 253 -2.53 -0.98 9.28
CA THR A 253 -2.82 -1.68 10.53
C THR A 253 -3.96 -1.01 11.27
N PRO A 254 -4.81 -1.78 11.98
CA PRO A 254 -5.75 -1.19 12.93
C PRO A 254 -5.00 -0.52 14.07
N ALA A 255 -5.52 0.60 14.55
CA ALA A 255 -5.01 1.32 15.72
C ALA A 255 -6.14 1.88 16.59
N ILE A 256 -5.82 2.16 17.85
CA ILE A 256 -6.67 2.86 18.80
C ILE A 256 -5.88 4.04 19.35
N ILE A 257 -6.51 5.22 19.35
CA ILE A 257 -5.98 6.42 19.98
C ILE A 257 -6.73 6.64 21.30
N ARG A 258 -6.02 6.51 22.43
CA ARG A 258 -6.63 6.46 23.77
C ARG A 258 -7.26 7.77 24.21
N ASP A 259 -6.58 8.90 24.00
CA ASP A 259 -7.04 10.21 24.49
C ASP A 259 -8.44 10.60 23.97
N ILE A 260 -8.77 10.14 22.77
CA ILE A 260 -10.07 10.37 22.11
C ILE A 260 -10.90 9.10 21.94
N ASN A 261 -10.43 7.96 22.46
CA ASN A 261 -11.06 6.65 22.34
C ASN A 261 -11.54 6.36 20.90
N LEU A 262 -10.64 6.48 19.91
CA LEU A 262 -10.98 6.41 18.48
C LEU A 262 -10.28 5.23 17.78
N PRO A 263 -11.04 4.27 17.21
CA PRO A 263 -10.54 3.32 16.23
C PRO A 263 -10.07 4.03 14.98
N THR A 264 -8.88 3.69 14.54
CA THR A 264 -8.22 4.34 13.41
C THR A 264 -7.67 3.27 12.49
N ALA A 265 -8.04 3.33 11.21
CA ALA A 265 -7.35 2.57 10.18
C ALA A 265 -6.09 3.32 9.77
N VAL A 266 -4.91 2.82 10.17
CA VAL A 266 -3.65 3.42 9.73
C VAL A 266 -3.36 2.93 8.32
N SER A 267 -3.05 3.86 7.43
CA SER A 267 -2.51 3.57 6.10
C SER A 267 -1.44 4.60 5.77
N GLN A 268 -0.19 4.18 5.78
CA GLN A 268 0.95 5.04 5.48
C GLN A 268 1.85 4.37 4.45
N LEU A 269 2.33 5.16 3.49
CA LEU A 269 3.35 4.72 2.55
C LEU A 269 4.57 5.63 2.70
N CYS A 270 5.73 5.01 2.87
CA CYS A 270 7.02 5.68 2.90
C CYS A 270 7.84 5.25 1.68
N SER A 271 8.54 6.20 1.05
CA SER A 271 9.30 5.94 -0.17
C SER A 271 10.80 6.06 0.08
N VAL A 272 11.57 5.17 -0.54
CA VAL A 272 13.03 5.20 -0.54
C VAL A 272 13.55 5.23 -1.96
N ASN A 273 14.53 6.10 -2.19
CA ASN A 273 15.22 6.22 -3.47
C ASN A 273 16.20 5.07 -3.69
N THR A 274 16.23 4.53 -4.91
CA THR A 274 17.21 3.53 -5.37
C THR A 274 18.27 4.11 -6.32
N THR A 275 18.04 5.31 -6.86
CA THR A 275 18.89 6.02 -7.84
C THR A 275 20.01 6.82 -7.18
N ILE A 276 20.97 7.31 -7.97
CA ILE A 276 22.06 8.16 -7.49
C ILE A 276 21.63 9.62 -7.58
N LYS A 277 21.81 10.38 -6.50
CA LYS A 277 21.50 11.81 -6.49
C LYS A 277 22.28 12.52 -7.62
N GLY A 278 21.55 13.22 -8.49
CA GLY A 278 22.10 14.00 -9.60
C GLY A 278 22.01 13.34 -10.98
N ASP A 279 21.56 12.08 -11.08
CA ASP A 279 21.20 11.48 -12.36
C ASP A 279 19.77 11.92 -12.80
N GLY A 280 19.42 11.71 -14.08
CA GLY A 280 18.08 12.03 -14.59
C GLY A 280 16.97 11.20 -13.93
N PHE A 281 17.28 10.00 -13.45
CA PHE A 281 16.34 9.10 -12.78
C PHE A 281 15.97 9.56 -11.37
N TYR A 282 16.88 10.26 -10.68
CA TYR A 282 16.63 10.88 -9.38
C TYR A 282 15.57 11.96 -9.47
N TRP A 283 15.61 12.80 -10.51
CA TRP A 283 14.57 13.80 -10.73
C TRP A 283 13.23 13.15 -11.06
N ASP A 284 13.25 12.00 -11.75
CA ASP A 284 12.05 11.21 -11.98
C ASP A 284 11.47 10.64 -10.68
N TYR A 285 12.32 10.13 -9.77
CA TYR A 285 11.92 9.74 -8.43
C TYR A 285 11.27 10.91 -7.68
N VAL A 286 11.94 12.07 -7.62
CA VAL A 286 11.43 13.25 -6.91
C VAL A 286 10.08 13.70 -7.48
N HIS A 287 9.94 13.72 -8.80
CA HIS A 287 8.69 14.10 -9.46
C HIS A 287 7.55 13.13 -9.11
N VAL A 288 7.79 11.82 -9.29
CA VAL A 288 6.80 10.78 -8.99
C VAL A 288 6.40 10.84 -7.51
N MET A 289 7.35 10.90 -6.59
CA MET A 289 7.06 10.92 -5.16
C MET A 289 6.28 12.18 -4.72
N ARG A 290 6.60 13.35 -5.28
CA ARG A 290 5.83 14.58 -4.99
C ARG A 290 4.39 14.47 -5.45
N ARG A 291 4.13 13.87 -6.62
CA ARG A 291 2.76 13.65 -7.10
C ARG A 291 2.01 12.64 -6.23
N LEU A 292 2.64 11.52 -5.89
CA LEU A 292 2.05 10.52 -5.00
C LEU A 292 1.74 11.07 -3.60
N GLN A 293 2.53 12.02 -3.10
CA GLN A 293 2.23 12.72 -1.84
C GLN A 293 1.03 13.68 -1.99
N LYS A 294 0.95 14.44 -3.09
CA LYS A 294 -0.15 15.39 -3.35
C LYS A 294 -1.50 14.69 -3.58
N GLY A 295 -1.50 13.57 -4.30
CA GLY A 295 -2.72 12.81 -4.62
C GLY A 295 -3.41 12.18 -3.40
N ARG A 296 -2.79 12.17 -2.22
CA ARG A 296 -3.32 11.49 -1.03
C ARG A 296 -4.24 12.31 -0.13
N GLY A 297 -4.45 13.60 -0.38
CA GLY A 297 -5.38 14.46 0.37
C GLY A 297 -5.55 14.11 1.86
N SER A 298 -4.73 14.68 2.76
CA SER A 298 -4.95 14.67 4.22
C SER A 298 -5.37 13.32 4.85
N LEU A 299 -4.65 12.23 4.57
CA LEU A 299 -4.65 11.04 5.43
C LEU A 299 -3.20 10.74 5.81
N VAL A 300 -2.83 11.23 7.00
CA VAL A 300 -1.52 11.15 7.68
C VAL A 300 -0.35 11.79 6.93
N ASN A 301 0.24 12.81 7.55
CA ASN A 301 1.39 13.56 7.07
C ASN A 301 2.63 12.63 7.03
N PRO A 302 3.24 12.33 5.88
CA PRO A 302 4.45 11.52 5.86
C PRO A 302 5.64 12.38 6.31
N SER A 303 6.40 11.87 7.27
CA SER A 303 7.80 12.28 7.47
C SER A 303 8.55 12.31 6.13
N ALA A 304 9.42 13.30 5.95
CA ALA A 304 10.19 13.56 4.73
C ALA A 304 10.78 12.28 4.10
N PRO A 305 10.90 12.20 2.76
CA PRO A 305 11.51 11.05 2.10
C PRO A 305 12.89 10.76 2.71
N ILE A 306 13.09 9.51 3.12
CA ILE A 306 14.40 9.05 3.61
C ILE A 306 15.32 9.00 2.38
N VAL A 307 16.12 10.04 2.21
CA VAL A 307 17.16 10.07 1.19
C VAL A 307 18.25 9.10 1.64
N CYS A 308 18.36 7.97 0.95
CA CYS A 308 19.52 7.11 1.08
C CYS A 308 20.70 7.83 0.42
N GLU A 309 21.47 8.60 1.19
CA GLU A 309 22.74 9.15 0.71
C GLU A 309 23.69 7.98 0.46
N ARG A 310 23.98 7.69 -0.80
CA ARG A 310 25.10 6.82 -1.16
C ARG A 310 26.37 7.56 -0.77
N SER A 311 26.91 7.32 0.42
CA SER A 311 28.33 7.56 0.68
C SER A 311 29.12 6.48 -0.08
N VAL A 312 29.36 6.72 -1.38
CA VAL A 312 30.37 5.94 -2.10
C VAL A 312 31.71 6.30 -1.46
N PRO A 313 32.47 5.33 -0.90
CA PRO A 313 33.81 5.63 -0.39
C PRO A 313 34.65 6.24 -1.52
N PRO A 314 35.41 7.32 -1.26
CA PRO A 314 36.31 7.87 -2.27
C PRO A 314 37.35 6.80 -2.63
N GLY A 315 37.17 6.14 -3.78
CA GLY A 315 38.08 5.10 -4.27
C GLY A 315 37.45 4.03 -5.18
N THR A 316 36.15 3.77 -5.10
CA THR A 316 35.54 2.63 -5.81
C THR A 316 35.27 2.90 -7.30
N ILE A 317 35.29 4.16 -7.75
CA ILE A 317 34.99 4.54 -9.15
C ILE A 317 36.15 4.17 -10.11
N ARG A 318 37.38 3.92 -9.62
CA ARG A 318 38.53 3.62 -10.49
C ARG A 318 38.64 2.17 -10.98
N LYS A 319 37.80 1.23 -10.53
CA LYS A 319 37.88 -0.19 -10.95
C LYS A 319 36.88 -0.63 -12.01
N LEU A 320 35.83 0.14 -12.30
CA LEU A 320 34.83 -0.22 -13.32
C LEU A 320 35.09 0.41 -14.70
N ALA A 321 36.08 1.30 -14.83
CA ALA A 321 36.39 2.00 -16.08
C ALA A 321 37.55 1.37 -16.91
N ARG A 322 38.01 0.17 -16.57
CA ARG A 322 39.13 -0.52 -17.28
C ARG A 322 38.78 -1.86 -17.93
N THR A 323 37.50 -2.20 -18.06
CA THR A 323 37.07 -3.49 -18.67
C THR A 323 36.24 -3.31 -19.96
N PHE A 324 36.15 -2.10 -20.51
CA PHE A 324 35.52 -1.85 -21.81
C PHE A 324 36.39 -0.95 -22.71
N ALA A 325 37.64 -1.37 -22.88
CA ALA A 325 38.51 -0.86 -23.94
C ALA A 325 39.33 -2.02 -24.51
N ILE A 326 38.70 -2.82 -25.37
CA ILE A 326 39.27 -3.47 -26.56
C ILE A 326 38.18 -3.39 -27.63
#